data_AF-A0A941UYI8-F1
#
_entry.id   AF-A0A941UYI8-F1
#
_cell.length_a   1.000
_cell.length_b   1.000
_cell.length_c   1.000
_cell.angle_alpha   90.00
_cell.angle_beta   90.00
_cell.angle_gamma   90.00
#
_symmetry.space_group_name_H-M   'P 1'
#
loop_
_entity.id
_entity.type
_entity.pdbx_description
1 polymer ?
#
loop_
_entity_poly.entity_id
_entity_poly.type
_entity_poly.pdbx_seq_one_letter_code
_entity_poly.pdbx_strand_id
1 'polypeptide(L)'
;MRGRREKMYPIEYPLWSLLARFGRRLTVNLDVLHDEEAGVYVATSKNLRGLVCEAPTMDELKAETEHVLRDLVAFCVRGKNPALPVLVWPA
;
A
#
# COMPACT_ATOMS: atom_id res chain seq x y z
N MET A 1 13.08 -7.21 23.76
CA MET A 1 12.85 -5.80 23.36
C MET A 1 11.37 -5.64 23.05
N ARG A 2 10.66 -4.81 23.83
CA ARG A 2 9.19 -4.67 23.77
C ARG A 2 8.86 -3.84 22.51
N GLY A 3 8.46 -4.52 21.43
CA GLY A 3 8.10 -3.90 20.15
C GLY A 3 7.06 -2.81 20.39
N ARG A 4 7.47 -1.55 20.20
CA ARG A 4 6.57 -0.41 20.25
C ARG A 4 5.55 -0.68 19.13
N ARG A 5 4.29 -1.03 19.47
CA ARG A 5 3.17 -0.99 18.53
C ARG A 5 3.02 0.48 18.13
N GLU A 6 3.78 0.92 17.13
CA GLU A 6 3.53 2.19 16.48
C GLU A 6 2.11 2.08 15.94
N LYS A 7 1.20 2.93 16.43
CA LYS A 7 -0.13 3.06 15.84
C LYS A 7 0.08 3.54 14.41
N MET A 8 0.05 2.61 13.46
CA MET A 8 0.09 2.94 12.04
C MET A 8 -1.19 3.68 11.69
N TYR A 9 -1.03 4.81 10.99
CA TYR A 9 -2.16 5.65 10.61
C TYR A 9 -2.66 5.20 9.24
N PRO A 10 -3.92 4.74 9.11
CA PRO A 10 -4.38 4.24 7.82
C PRO A 10 -4.53 5.38 6.81
N ILE A 11 -4.22 5.08 5.55
CA ILE A 11 -4.27 6.06 4.45
C ILE A 11 -5.68 6.62 4.19
N GLU A 12 -6.71 5.95 4.71
CA GLU A 12 -8.12 6.34 4.60
C GLU A 12 -8.50 7.54 5.49
N TYR A 13 -7.68 7.90 6.48
CA TYR A 13 -7.99 8.97 7.41
C TYR A 13 -7.53 10.35 6.90
N PRO A 14 -8.23 11.44 7.25
CA PRO A 14 -7.86 12.79 6.84
C PRO A 14 -6.43 13.14 7.27
N LEU A 15 -5.76 14.01 6.50
CA LEU A 15 -4.39 14.46 6.76
C LEU A 15 -3.29 13.37 6.68
N TRP A 16 -3.60 12.16 6.20
CA TRP A 16 -2.60 11.09 6.01
C TRP A 16 -1.39 11.56 5.19
N SER A 17 -1.62 12.35 4.14
CA SER A 17 -0.56 12.85 3.25
C SER A 17 0.37 13.81 3.97
N LEU A 18 -0.15 14.61 4.90
CA LEU A 18 0.65 15.47 5.76
C LEU A 18 1.49 14.63 6.73
N LEU A 19 0.92 13.59 7.33
CA LEU A 19 1.64 12.68 8.22
C LEU A 19 2.75 11.91 7.49
N ALA A 20 2.50 11.48 6.24
CA ALA A 20 3.50 10.86 5.38
C ALA A 20 4.68 11.81 5.11
N ARG A 21 4.41 13.12 4.90
CA ARG A 21 5.47 14.15 4.73
C ARG A 21 6.37 14.28 5.96
N PHE A 22 5.81 14.09 7.15
CA PHE A 22 6.54 14.13 8.42
C PHE A 22 7.15 12.77 8.81
N GLY A 23 7.17 11.79 7.90
CA GLY A 23 7.85 10.51 8.11
C GLY A 23 7.09 9.53 9.03
N ARG A 24 5.79 9.72 9.25
CA ARG A 24 4.97 8.74 9.98
C ARG A 24 4.70 7.52 9.09
N ARG A 25 4.83 6.32 9.64
CA ARG A 25 4.45 5.08 8.95
C ARG A 25 2.94 4.99 8.83
N LEU A 26 2.47 4.79 7.61
CA LEU A 26 1.07 4.61 7.29
C LEU A 26 0.75 3.14 7.02
N THR A 27 -0.53 2.78 6.98
CA THR A 27 -1.03 1.47 6.55
C THR A 27 -1.93 1.57 5.33
N VAL A 28 -1.79 0.61 4.43
CA VAL A 28 -2.70 0.39 3.30
C VAL A 28 -3.21 -1.04 3.37
N ASN A 29 -4.52 -1.20 3.56
CA ASN A 29 -5.17 -2.51 3.50
C ASN A 29 -5.40 -2.88 2.03
N LEU A 30 -4.95 -4.07 1.66
CA LEU A 30 -5.12 -4.62 0.32
C LEU A 30 -6.30 -5.60 0.30
N ASP A 31 -7.05 -5.53 -0.78
CA ASP A 31 -8.00 -6.55 -1.21
C ASP A 31 -7.32 -7.34 -2.35
N VAL A 32 -7.27 -8.67 -2.25
CA VAL A 32 -6.72 -9.53 -3.30
C VAL A 32 -7.85 -10.37 -3.88
N LEU A 33 -7.94 -10.39 -5.19
CA LEU A 33 -8.89 -11.17 -5.97
C LEU A 33 -8.10 -12.12 -6.87
N HIS A 34 -8.56 -13.35 -7.04
CA HIS A 34 -8.00 -14.26 -8.04
C HIS A 34 -8.97 -14.34 -9.22
N ASP A 35 -8.49 -13.96 -10.39
CA ASP A 35 -9.23 -14.09 -11.65
C ASP A 35 -8.87 -15.44 -12.27
N GLU A 36 -9.79 -16.40 -12.19
CA GLU A 36 -9.58 -17.76 -12.72
C GLU A 36 -9.57 -17.81 -14.25
N GLU A 37 -10.20 -16.85 -14.93
CA GLU A 37 -10.27 -16.82 -16.39
C GLU A 37 -8.96 -16.28 -16.98
N ALA A 38 -8.38 -15.26 -16.35
CA ALA A 38 -7.08 -14.72 -16.70
C ALA A 38 -5.89 -15.47 -16.06
N GLY A 39 -6.13 -16.25 -15.00
CA GLY A 39 -5.08 -16.97 -14.26
C GLY A 39 -4.14 -16.04 -13.50
N VAL A 40 -4.65 -14.92 -12.98
CA VAL A 40 -3.86 -13.90 -12.28
C VAL A 40 -4.48 -13.50 -10.95
N TYR A 41 -3.64 -13.02 -10.04
CA TYR A 41 -4.06 -12.36 -8.82
C TYR A 41 -4.08 -10.85 -9.04
N VAL A 42 -5.10 -10.18 -8.53
CA VAL A 42 -5.27 -8.73 -8.61
C VAL A 42 -5.29 -8.15 -7.20
N ALA A 43 -4.33 -7.27 -6.90
CA ALA A 43 -4.29 -6.48 -5.67
C ALA A 43 -4.90 -5.11 -5.92
N THR A 44 -5.85 -4.73 -5.07
CA THR A 44 -6.43 -3.39 -5.05
C THR A 44 -6.58 -2.88 -3.62
N SER A 45 -6.97 -1.62 -3.47
CA SER A 45 -7.32 -1.06 -2.16
C SER A 45 -8.46 -0.06 -2.33
N LYS A 46 -9.54 -0.26 -1.55
CA LYS A 46 -10.62 0.73 -1.44
C LYS A 46 -10.14 2.10 -0.96
N ASN A 47 -9.04 2.11 -0.22
CA ASN A 47 -8.55 3.27 0.52
C ASN A 47 -7.40 4.00 -0.19
N LEU A 48 -6.72 3.34 -1.12
CA LEU A 48 -5.71 3.96 -1.98
C LEU A 48 -6.20 3.92 -3.43
N ARG A 49 -6.93 4.98 -3.83
CA ARG A 49 -7.38 5.14 -5.21
C ARG A 49 -6.18 5.15 -6.17
N GLY A 50 -6.27 4.35 -7.23
CA GLY A 50 -5.21 4.18 -8.22
C GLY A 50 -4.28 3.00 -7.95
N LEU A 51 -4.40 2.31 -6.80
CA LEU A 51 -3.70 1.06 -6.57
C LEU A 51 -4.48 -0.11 -7.20
N VAL A 52 -3.98 -0.56 -8.35
CA VAL A 52 -4.39 -1.79 -9.01
C VAL A 52 -3.12 -2.43 -9.57
N CYS A 53 -2.82 -3.65 -9.13
CA CYS A 53 -1.70 -4.45 -9.62
C CYS A 53 -2.20 -5.84 -9.93
N GLU A 54 -1.71 -6.47 -10.98
CA GLU A 54 -2.03 -7.84 -11.33
C GLU A 54 -0.74 -8.64 -11.58
N ALA A 55 -0.73 -9.90 -11.17
CA ALA A 55 0.39 -10.79 -11.42
C ALA A 55 -0.02 -12.27 -11.43
N PRO A 56 0.69 -13.14 -12.18
CA PRO A 56 0.44 -14.59 -12.22
C PRO A 56 0.61 -15.28 -10.86
N THR A 57 1.48 -14.76 -10.00
CA THR A 57 1.77 -15.35 -8.68
C THR A 57 1.64 -14.34 -7.55
N MET A 58 1.35 -14.82 -6.34
CA MET A 58 1.26 -13.96 -5.15
C MET A 58 2.58 -13.25 -4.81
N ASP A 59 3.73 -13.83 -5.13
CA ASP A 59 5.02 -13.22 -4.83
C ASP A 59 5.38 -12.12 -5.83
N GLU A 60 5.07 -12.32 -7.12
CA GLU A 60 5.15 -11.26 -8.12
C GLU A 60 4.17 -10.13 -7.81
N LEU A 61 2.95 -10.47 -7.38
CA LEU A 61 1.96 -9.47 -6.98
C LEU A 61 2.47 -8.58 -5.85
N LYS A 62 3.14 -9.17 -4.86
CA LYS A 62 3.76 -8.42 -3.75
C LYS A 62 4.82 -7.45 -4.24
N ALA A 63 5.74 -7.92 -5.08
CA ALA A 63 6.83 -7.10 -5.61
C ALA A 63 6.28 -5.93 -6.45
N GLU A 64 5.33 -6.19 -7.34
CA GLU A 64 4.70 -5.17 -8.18
C GLU A 64 3.90 -4.16 -7.34
N THR A 65 3.13 -4.64 -6.37
CA THR A 65 2.36 -3.76 -5.48
C THR A 65 3.28 -2.85 -4.66
N GLU A 66 4.42 -3.34 -4.19
CA GLU A 66 5.42 -2.51 -3.48
C GLU A 66 6.03 -1.43 -4.38
N HIS A 67 6.30 -1.73 -5.65
CA HIS A 67 6.77 -0.74 -6.63
C HIS A 67 5.71 0.34 -6.90
N VAL A 68 4.48 -0.06 -7.24
CA VAL A 68 3.39 0.87 -7.54
C VAL A 68 3.05 1.73 -6.33
N LEU A 69 3.10 1.17 -5.12
CA LEU A 69 2.88 1.91 -3.88
C LEU A 69 3.89 3.05 -3.71
N ARG A 70 5.17 2.80 -4.00
CA ARG A 70 6.22 3.83 -3.92
C ARG A 70 5.91 5.00 -4.83
N ASP A 71 5.48 4.71 -6.06
CA ASP A 71 5.16 5.73 -7.06
C ASP A 71 3.89 6.50 -6.71
N LEU A 72 2.83 5.81 -6.29
CA LEU A 72 1.59 6.44 -5.83
C LEU A 72 1.81 7.36 -4.63
N VAL A 73 2.59 6.91 -3.65
CA VAL A 73 2.89 7.71 -2.46
C VAL A 73 3.77 8.91 -2.81
N ALA A 74 4.76 8.73 -3.69
CA ALA A 74 5.57 9.85 -4.20
C ALA A 74 4.69 10.90 -4.89
N PHE A 75 3.73 10.46 -5.71
CA PHE A 75 2.76 11.34 -6.38
C PHE A 75 1.88 12.10 -5.39
N CYS A 76 1.29 11.41 -4.41
CA CYS A 76 0.37 12.01 -3.44
C CYS A 76 1.07 13.01 -2.50
N VAL A 77 2.33 12.75 -2.15
CA VAL A 77 3.03 13.49 -1.10
C VAL A 77 3.81 14.70 -1.64
N ARG A 78 4.14 14.73 -2.95
CA ARG A 78 4.95 15.80 -3.60
C ARG A 78 6.17 16.22 -2.76
N GLY A 79 6.83 15.27 -2.11
CA GLY A 79 7.89 15.50 -1.12
C GLY A 79 9.13 14.67 -1.41
N LYS A 80 10.30 15.11 -0.90
CA LYS A 80 11.60 14.50 -1.23
C LYS A 80 11.86 13.13 -0.56
N ASN A 81 11.08 12.72 0.43
CA ASN A 81 11.26 11.41 1.09
C ASN A 81 10.04 10.99 1.95
N PRO A 82 8.89 10.62 1.35
CA PRO A 82 7.74 10.13 2.13
C PRO A 82 8.09 8.80 2.83
N ALA A 83 7.60 8.61 4.05
CA ALA A 83 7.63 7.28 4.66
C ALA A 83 6.74 6.33 3.84
N LEU A 84 7.29 5.20 3.41
CA LEU A 84 6.50 4.20 2.70
C LEU A 84 5.46 3.60 3.64
N PRO A 85 4.18 3.55 3.22
CA PRO A 85 3.16 2.80 3.93
C PRO A 85 3.52 1.31 3.95
N VAL A 86 3.09 0.65 5.01
CA VAL A 86 3.13 -0.81 5.11
C VAL A 86 1.87 -1.37 4.47
N LEU A 87 2.05 -2.31 3.55
CA LEU A 87 0.97 -3.09 2.96
C LEU A 87 0.48 -4.13 3.95
N VAL A 88 -0.82 -4.15 4.17
CA VAL A 88 -1.50 -5.17 4.95
C VAL A 88 -2.22 -6.08 3.97
N TRP A 89 -1.65 -7.27 3.77
CA TRP A 89 -2.20 -8.29 2.90
C TRP A 89 -3.41 -8.96 3.57
N PRO A 90 -4.43 -9.37 2.79
CA PRO A 90 -5.50 -10.20 3.31
C PRO A 90 -4.92 -11.52 3.84
N ALA A 91 -5.49 -12.01 4.94
CA ALA A 91 -5.09 -13.25 5.59
C ALA A 91 -5.58 -14.49 4.83
#